data_AF-A0A9D2MYW3-F1
#
_entry.id   AF-A0A9D2MYW3-F1
#
_cell.length_a   1.000
_cell.length_b   1.000
_cell.length_c   1.000
_cell.angle_alpha   90.00
_cell.angle_beta   90.00
_cell.angle_gamma   90.00
#
_symmetry.space_group_name_H-M   'P 1'
#
loop_
_entity.id
_entity.type
_entity.pdbx_description
1 polymer ?
#
loop_
_entity_poly.entity_id
_entity_poly.type
_entity_poly.pdbx_seq_one_letter_code
_entity_poly.pdbx_strand_id
1 'polypeptide(L)'
;MAQIPYKIYLDESELPQAWYNLRADMKNKPAPLLNPATHQPMTFEELRPVFCDELVKQELDDTTPYFDIPGEILDFYKMYRPSPLVHAEFLEKALGTPAKIYYKFEGNNTSGSHKLNSAIAQAYYAKKQGLKGVTTETGAGQ
;
A
#
# COMPACT_ATOMS: atom_id res chain seq x y z
N MET A 1 29.60 -7.25 19.61
CA MET A 1 28.35 -6.76 18.98
C MET A 1 27.58 -7.98 18.49
N ALA A 2 26.25 -8.01 18.65
CA ALA A 2 25.45 -9.12 18.13
C ALA A 2 25.56 -9.18 16.60
N GLN A 3 25.64 -10.38 16.03
CA GLN A 3 25.66 -10.57 14.59
C GLN A 3 24.30 -10.22 13.99
N ILE A 4 24.25 -9.25 13.08
CA ILE A 4 23.02 -8.88 12.36
C ILE A 4 22.77 -9.96 11.29
N PRO A 5 21.59 -10.60 11.26
CA PRO A 5 21.28 -11.57 10.22
C PRO A 5 21.12 -10.88 8.86
N TYR A 6 21.56 -11.54 7.78
CA TYR A 6 21.40 -11.01 6.42
C TYR A 6 19.93 -10.80 6.03
N LYS A 7 19.02 -11.63 6.56
CA LYS A 7 17.58 -11.53 6.32
C LYS A 7 16.84 -11.61 7.64
N ILE A 8 15.90 -10.71 7.83
CA ILE A 8 14.98 -10.66 8.95
C ILE A 8 13.59 -10.98 8.38
N TYR A 9 12.97 -12.03 8.91
CA TYR A 9 11.61 -12.42 8.58
C TYR A 9 10.71 -12.10 9.77
N LEU A 10 9.51 -11.63 9.46
CA LEU A 10 8.42 -11.55 10.41
C LEU A 10 7.50 -12.74 10.15
N ASP A 11 6.87 -13.25 11.20
CA ASP A 11 5.85 -14.29 11.06
C ASP A 11 4.49 -13.70 10.66
N GLU A 12 3.55 -14.56 10.27
CA GLU A 12 2.20 -14.13 9.86
C GLU A 12 1.41 -13.47 11.00
N SER A 13 1.72 -13.78 12.26
CA SER A 13 1.07 -13.16 13.43
C SER A 13 1.55 -11.73 13.68
N GLU A 14 2.73 -11.37 13.16
CA GLU A 14 3.28 -10.02 13.19
C GLU A 14 2.80 -9.13 12.02
N LEU A 15 1.94 -9.65 11.13
CA LEU A 15 1.33 -8.82 10.09
C LEU A 15 0.54 -7.68 10.71
N PRO A 16 0.75 -6.42 10.26
CA PRO A 16 -0.11 -5.31 10.66
C PRO A 16 -1.57 -5.61 10.32
N GLN A 17 -2.47 -5.23 11.23
CA GLN A 17 -3.91 -5.46 11.10
C GLN A 17 -4.66 -4.24 10.52
N ALA A 18 -3.96 -3.12 10.33
CA ALA A 18 -4.51 -1.88 9.81
C ALA A 18 -3.57 -1.24 8.79
N TRP A 19 -4.14 -0.58 7.78
CA TRP A 19 -3.42 0.38 6.94
C TRP A 19 -3.33 1.73 7.65
N TYR A 20 -2.24 2.44 7.44
CA TYR A 20 -2.00 3.76 8.01
C TYR A 20 -2.22 4.85 6.96
N ASN A 21 -3.06 5.83 7.28
CA ASN A 21 -3.30 7.02 6.49
C ASN A 21 -2.46 8.18 7.03
N LEU A 22 -1.36 8.49 6.31
CA LEU A 22 -0.48 9.59 6.67
C LEU A 22 -1.19 10.94 6.72
N ARG A 23 -2.24 11.15 5.91
CA ARG A 23 -2.94 12.45 5.83
C ARG A 23 -3.53 12.84 7.19
N ALA A 24 -3.92 11.88 8.02
CA ALA A 24 -4.44 12.13 9.36
C ALA A 24 -3.49 12.97 10.23
N ASP A 25 -2.18 12.68 10.14
CA ASP A 25 -1.15 13.32 10.96
C ASP A 25 -0.42 14.47 10.26
N MET A 26 -0.73 14.75 9.00
CA MET A 26 -0.12 15.87 8.26
C MET A 26 -0.59 17.22 8.83
N LYS A 27 0.38 18.04 9.27
CA LYS A 27 0.14 19.42 9.75
C LYS A 27 -0.48 20.30 8.67
N ASN A 28 0.07 20.22 7.45
CA ASN A 28 -0.46 20.88 6.27
C ASN A 28 -1.07 19.80 5.39
N LYS A 29 -2.39 19.85 5.18
CA LYS A 29 -3.09 18.87 4.36
C LYS A 29 -2.69 19.00 2.89
N PRO A 30 -2.67 17.90 2.12
CA PRO A 30 -2.44 17.99 0.67
C PRO A 30 -3.51 18.87 0.02
N ALA A 31 -3.18 19.45 -1.13
CA ALA A 31 -4.18 20.13 -1.93
C ALA A 31 -5.27 19.13 -2.35
N PRO A 32 -6.56 19.53 -2.36
CA PRO A 32 -7.63 18.63 -2.74
C PRO A 32 -7.54 18.28 -4.23
N LEU A 33 -8.08 17.13 -4.60
CA LEU A 33 -8.37 16.81 -5.99
C LEU A 33 -9.38 17.84 -6.52
N LEU A 34 -9.08 18.48 -7.65
CA LEU A 34 -9.95 19.49 -8.22
C LEU A 34 -10.69 18.93 -9.44
N ASN A 35 -11.98 19.26 -9.55
CA ASN A 35 -12.73 19.01 -10.76
C ASN A 35 -12.13 19.89 -11.90
N PRO A 36 -11.77 19.30 -13.06
CA PRO A 36 -11.09 20.02 -14.13
C PRO A 36 -11.95 21.08 -14.84
N ALA A 37 -13.28 21.01 -14.72
CA ALA A 37 -14.19 21.99 -15.30
C ALA A 37 -14.50 23.15 -14.32
N THR A 38 -14.65 22.87 -13.03
CA THR A 38 -15.07 23.88 -12.03
C THR A 38 -13.92 24.43 -11.19
N HIS A 39 -12.77 23.74 -11.19
CA HIS A 39 -11.61 23.98 -10.33
C HIS A 39 -11.96 23.99 -8.83
N GLN A 40 -13.08 23.38 -8.45
CA GLN A 40 -13.47 23.19 -7.06
C GLN A 40 -13.04 21.79 -6.58
N PRO A 41 -12.88 21.58 -5.26
CA PRO A 41 -12.64 20.26 -4.70
C PRO A 41 -13.66 19.23 -5.19
N MET A 42 -13.18 18.06 -5.63
CA MET A 42 -14.03 16.97 -6.09
C MET A 42 -14.90 16.45 -4.96
N THR A 43 -16.15 16.20 -5.29
CA THR A 43 -17.13 15.56 -4.42
C THR A 43 -17.11 14.05 -4.58
N PHE A 44 -17.75 13.37 -3.63
CA PHE A 44 -17.97 11.93 -3.68
C PHE A 44 -18.58 11.49 -5.02
N GLU A 45 -19.71 12.08 -5.41
CA GLU A 45 -20.45 11.71 -6.63
C GLU A 45 -19.63 11.93 -7.91
N GLU A 46 -18.71 12.90 -7.93
CA GLU A 46 -17.85 13.14 -9.08
C GLU A 46 -16.74 12.09 -9.24
N LEU A 47 -16.36 11.40 -8.16
CA LEU A 47 -15.34 10.33 -8.18
C LEU A 47 -15.94 8.93 -8.40
N ARG A 48 -17.23 8.73 -8.07
CA ARG A 48 -17.93 7.44 -8.25
C ARG A 48 -17.94 6.85 -9.67
N PRO A 49 -17.90 7.65 -10.76
CA PRO A 49 -17.80 7.08 -12.10
C PRO A 49 -16.49 6.31 -12.34
N VAL A 50 -15.46 6.56 -11.53
CA VAL A 50 -14.12 5.97 -11.67
C VAL A 50 -13.84 4.95 -10.57
N PHE A 51 -14.22 5.25 -9.33
CA PHE A 51 -13.92 4.41 -8.16
C PHE A 51 -15.17 3.83 -7.53
N CYS A 52 -15.03 2.67 -6.90
CA CYS A 52 -16.08 2.13 -6.06
C CYS A 52 -16.22 2.96 -4.76
N ASP A 53 -17.41 2.99 -4.18
CA ASP A 53 -17.85 3.88 -3.10
C ASP A 53 -16.87 3.87 -1.91
N GLU A 54 -16.36 2.70 -1.51
CA GLU A 54 -15.43 2.59 -0.38
C GLU A 54 -14.05 3.21 -0.67
N LEU A 55 -13.56 3.09 -1.91
CA LEU A 55 -12.31 3.73 -2.31
C LEU A 55 -12.45 5.24 -2.40
N VAL A 56 -13.61 5.75 -2.84
CA VAL A 56 -13.90 7.19 -2.83
C VAL A 56 -13.87 7.75 -1.41
N LYS A 57 -14.47 7.03 -0.44
CA LYS A 57 -14.44 7.45 0.97
C LYS A 57 -13.01 7.53 1.50
N GLN A 58 -12.20 6.51 1.23
CA GLN A 58 -10.80 6.48 1.68
C GLN A 58 -9.96 7.59 1.04
N GLU A 59 -10.17 7.87 -0.25
CA GLU A 59 -9.45 8.93 -0.97
C GLU A 59 -9.79 10.34 -0.44
N LEU A 60 -11.02 10.55 0.05
CA LEU A 60 -11.50 11.81 0.60
C LEU A 60 -11.30 11.94 2.12
N ASP A 61 -10.73 10.93 2.80
CA ASP A 61 -10.52 10.94 4.24
C ASP A 61 -9.12 11.46 4.63
N ASP A 62 -9.08 12.63 5.25
CA ASP A 62 -7.87 13.29 5.73
C ASP A 62 -7.67 13.18 7.25
N THR A 63 -8.48 12.37 7.93
CA THR A 63 -8.66 12.43 9.39
C THR A 63 -8.51 11.09 10.09
N THR A 64 -8.90 9.99 9.47
CA THR A 64 -8.83 8.65 10.06
C THR A 64 -7.41 8.11 9.95
N PRO A 65 -6.67 7.87 11.06
CA PRO A 65 -5.27 7.44 10.98
C PRO A 65 -5.09 5.98 10.59
N TYR A 66 -6.01 5.11 11.02
CA TYR A 66 -5.93 3.68 10.80
C TYR A 66 -7.22 3.13 10.22
N PHE A 67 -7.09 2.32 9.18
CA PHE A 67 -8.18 1.55 8.59
C PHE A 67 -7.90 0.07 8.80
N ASP A 68 -8.79 -0.63 9.50
CA ASP A 68 -8.68 -2.07 9.68
C ASP A 68 -8.65 -2.77 8.32
N ILE A 69 -7.69 -3.68 8.16
CA ILE A 69 -7.57 -4.49 6.95
C ILE A 69 -8.64 -5.59 7.06
N PRO A 70 -9.56 -5.70 6.07
CA PRO A 70 -10.53 -6.78 6.05
C PRO A 70 -9.88 -8.17 6.18
N GLY A 71 -10.48 -9.06 6.96
CA GLY A 71 -9.95 -10.41 7.22
C GLY A 71 -9.64 -11.19 5.93
N GLU A 72 -10.51 -11.11 4.91
CA GLU A 72 -10.28 -11.75 3.62
C GLU A 72 -9.03 -11.22 2.89
N ILE A 73 -8.68 -9.95 3.09
CA ILE A 73 -7.46 -9.36 2.54
C ILE A 73 -6.24 -9.78 3.36
N LEU A 74 -6.35 -9.82 4.71
CA LEU A 74 -5.27 -10.34 5.56
C LEU A 74 -4.92 -11.78 5.21
N ASP A 75 -5.92 -12.64 5.02
CA ASP A 75 -5.72 -14.03 4.62
C ASP A 75 -5.06 -14.13 3.24
N PHE A 76 -5.43 -13.27 2.29
CA PHE A 76 -4.75 -13.19 1.00
C PHE A 76 -3.30 -12.70 1.12
N TYR A 77 -3.04 -11.70 1.97
CA TYR A 77 -1.70 -11.19 2.21
C TYR A 77 -0.74 -12.26 2.72
N LYS A 78 -1.19 -13.19 3.57
CA LYS A 78 -0.35 -14.29 4.09
C LYS A 78 0.31 -15.14 2.99
N MET A 79 -0.27 -15.17 1.78
CA MET A 79 0.34 -15.89 0.65
C MET A 79 1.70 -15.32 0.22
N TYR A 80 2.00 -14.06 0.53
CA TYR A 80 3.22 -13.39 0.05
C TYR A 80 3.80 -12.29 0.97
N ARG A 81 3.11 -11.97 2.07
CA ARG A 81 3.56 -11.08 3.15
C ARG A 81 3.66 -11.88 4.45
N PRO A 82 4.53 -11.49 5.39
CA PRO A 82 5.47 -10.36 5.33
C PRO A 82 6.65 -10.58 4.37
N SER A 83 7.02 -9.53 3.62
CA SER A 83 8.26 -9.55 2.84
C SER A 83 9.49 -9.47 3.76
N PRO A 84 10.64 -10.05 3.41
CA PRO A 84 11.83 -9.97 4.26
C PRO A 84 12.44 -8.56 4.27
N LEU A 85 13.04 -8.19 5.40
CA LEU A 85 13.96 -7.06 5.48
C LEU A 85 15.39 -7.60 5.32
N VAL A 86 16.11 -7.13 4.30
CA VAL A 86 17.44 -7.64 3.97
C VAL A 86 18.50 -6.62 4.32
N HIS A 87 19.53 -7.08 5.04
CA HIS A 87 20.70 -6.29 5.40
C HIS A 87 21.75 -6.34 4.27
N ALA A 88 22.07 -5.19 3.70
CA ALA A 88 22.93 -5.07 2.52
C ALA A 88 24.42 -4.92 2.90
N GLU A 89 24.96 -5.86 3.68
CA GLU A 89 26.34 -5.78 4.19
C GLU A 89 27.41 -5.64 3.09
N PHE A 90 27.25 -6.31 1.96
CA PHE A 90 28.20 -6.21 0.84
C PHE A 90 28.18 -4.81 0.20
N LEU A 91 27.03 -4.15 0.17
CA LEU A 91 26.91 -2.77 -0.30
C LEU A 91 27.57 -1.82 0.71
N GLU A 92 27.40 -2.04 2.01
CA GLU A 92 28.11 -1.28 3.05
C GLU A 92 29.63 -1.35 2.88
N LYS A 93 30.16 -2.57 2.68
CA LYS A 93 31.59 -2.82 2.45
C LYS A 93 32.08 -2.14 1.18
N ALA A 94 31.34 -2.26 0.08
CA ALA A 94 31.69 -1.62 -1.19
C ALA A 94 31.72 -0.09 -1.11
N LEU A 95 30.86 0.51 -0.28
CA LEU A 95 30.79 1.95 -0.07
C LEU A 95 31.74 2.46 1.03
N GLY A 96 32.31 1.58 1.85
CA GLY A 96 33.10 1.97 3.02
C GLY A 96 32.31 2.80 4.06
N THR A 97 30.98 2.65 4.10
CA THR A 97 30.11 3.48 4.92
C THR A 97 29.96 2.92 6.34
N PRO A 98 29.89 3.78 7.38
CA PRO A 98 29.52 3.36 8.71
C PRO A 98 28.00 3.11 8.86
N ALA A 99 27.20 3.56 7.89
CA ALA A 99 25.75 3.40 7.91
C ALA A 99 25.34 1.94 7.73
N LYS A 100 24.19 1.58 8.32
CA LYS A 100 23.55 0.29 8.09
C LYS A 100 22.47 0.42 7.02
N ILE A 101 22.59 -0.39 5.97
CA ILE A 101 21.73 -0.34 4.80
C ILE A 101 20.81 -1.54 4.81
N TYR A 102 19.51 -1.29 4.82
CA TYR A 102 18.49 -2.31 4.72
C TYR A 102 17.55 -2.00 3.56
N TYR A 103 17.02 -3.05 2.94
CA TYR A 103 15.95 -2.91 1.97
C TYR A 103 14.80 -3.87 2.27
N LYS A 104 13.57 -3.36 2.16
CA LYS A 104 12.35 -4.16 2.28
C LYS A 104 12.06 -4.81 0.93
N PHE A 105 12.20 -6.13 0.85
CA PHE A 105 12.18 -6.84 -0.42
C PHE A 105 10.76 -7.21 -0.87
N GLU A 106 10.02 -6.23 -1.40
CA GLU A 106 8.63 -6.41 -1.89
C GLU A 106 8.53 -7.19 -3.21
N GLY A 107 9.65 -7.59 -3.82
CA GLY A 107 9.67 -8.38 -5.06
C GLY A 107 9.35 -9.86 -4.87
N ASN A 108 9.08 -10.32 -3.65
CA ASN A 108 8.91 -11.73 -3.31
C ASN A 108 7.49 -12.29 -3.59
N ASN A 109 6.77 -11.74 -4.55
CA ASN A 109 5.42 -12.20 -4.92
C ASN A 109 5.31 -12.44 -6.44
N THR A 110 4.19 -12.99 -6.89
CA THR A 110 3.96 -13.35 -8.30
C THR A 110 4.00 -12.16 -9.26
N SER A 111 3.68 -10.95 -8.78
CA SER A 111 3.80 -9.71 -9.56
C SER A 111 5.22 -9.13 -9.58
N GLY A 112 6.12 -9.66 -8.74
CA GLY A 112 7.47 -9.15 -8.57
C GLY A 112 7.54 -7.73 -8.01
N SER A 113 6.45 -7.19 -7.45
CA SER A 113 6.39 -5.81 -6.97
C SER A 113 5.38 -5.58 -5.84
N HIS A 114 5.38 -4.39 -5.25
CA HIS A 114 4.44 -4.00 -4.19
C HIS A 114 3.01 -3.72 -4.68
N LYS A 115 2.76 -3.71 -6.00
CA LYS A 115 1.45 -3.31 -6.58
C LYS A 115 0.29 -4.20 -6.15
N LEU A 116 0.57 -5.49 -5.94
CA LEU A 116 -0.45 -6.42 -5.46
C LEU A 116 -1.04 -6.01 -4.10
N ASN A 117 -0.30 -5.27 -3.28
CA ASN A 117 -0.75 -4.81 -1.96
C ASN A 117 -1.99 -3.91 -2.05
N SER A 118 -2.06 -3.00 -3.02
CA SER A 118 -3.22 -2.12 -3.22
C SER A 118 -4.24 -2.74 -4.17
N ALA A 119 -3.80 -3.47 -5.20
CA ALA A 119 -4.69 -4.06 -6.19
C ALA A 119 -5.73 -5.02 -5.57
N ILE A 120 -5.33 -5.83 -4.59
CA ILE A 120 -6.27 -6.72 -3.90
C ILE A 120 -7.35 -5.95 -3.14
N ALA A 121 -7.01 -4.84 -2.48
CA ALA A 121 -7.97 -4.02 -1.74
C ALA A 121 -8.98 -3.37 -2.69
N GLN A 122 -8.50 -2.83 -3.82
CA GLN A 122 -9.37 -2.24 -4.84
C GLN A 122 -10.33 -3.28 -5.43
N ALA A 123 -9.82 -4.45 -5.81
CA ALA A 123 -10.65 -5.55 -6.32
C ALA A 123 -11.65 -6.07 -5.28
N TYR A 124 -11.24 -6.16 -4.02
CA TYR A 124 -12.09 -6.57 -2.89
C TYR A 124 -13.27 -5.62 -2.71
N TYR A 125 -13.03 -4.30 -2.62
CA TYR A 125 -14.10 -3.34 -2.42
C TYR A 125 -15.03 -3.21 -3.63
N ALA A 126 -14.49 -3.29 -4.85
CA ALA A 126 -15.29 -3.34 -6.07
C ALA A 126 -16.23 -4.55 -6.06
N LYS A 127 -15.71 -5.74 -5.74
CA LYS A 127 -16.51 -6.97 -5.61
C LYS A 127 -17.56 -6.85 -4.50
N LYS A 128 -17.19 -6.29 -3.34
CA LYS A 128 -18.10 -6.09 -2.20
C LYS A 128 -19.26 -5.15 -2.54
N GLN A 129 -19.04 -4.13 -3.39
CA GLN A 129 -20.09 -3.26 -3.91
C GLN A 129 -20.99 -3.94 -4.96
N GLY A 130 -20.63 -5.15 -5.43
CA GLY A 130 -21.40 -5.89 -6.42
C GLY A 130 -20.98 -5.63 -7.87
N LEU A 131 -19.86 -4.93 -8.09
CA LEU A 131 -19.30 -4.74 -9.44
C LEU A 131 -18.88 -6.09 -10.03
N LYS A 132 -19.08 -6.24 -11.34
CA LYS A 132 -18.81 -7.50 -12.07
C LYS A 132 -17.43 -7.56 -12.71
N GLY A 133 -16.73 -6.44 -12.77
CA GLY A 133 -15.40 -6.33 -13.34
C GLY A 133 -14.75 -5.02 -12.94
N VAL A 134 -13.44 -4.97 -13.13
CA VAL A 134 -12.62 -3.76 -12.97
C VAL A 134 -11.79 -3.58 -14.25
N THR A 135 -11.48 -2.33 -14.57
CA THR A 135 -10.61 -1.98 -15.69
C THR A 135 -9.51 -1.07 -15.17
N THR A 136 -8.29 -1.28 -15.63
CA THR A 136 -7.13 -0.43 -15.32
C THR A 136 -6.22 -0.42 -16.52
N GLU A 137 -5.46 0.65 -16.68
CA GLU A 137 -4.40 0.77 -17.67
C GLU A 137 -3.11 0.09 -17.18
N THR A 138 -2.26 -0.30 -18.12
CA THR A 138 -0.89 -0.68 -17.80
C THR A 138 0.05 -0.35 -18.95
N GLY A 139 1.28 0.04 -18.62
CA GLY A 139 2.37 0.21 -19.58
C GLY A 139 3.18 -1.08 -19.69
N ALA A 140 4.14 -1.26 -18.79
CA ALA A 140 5.03 -2.41 -18.78
C ALA A 140 4.38 -3.72 -18.25
N GLY A 141 3.17 -3.67 -17.68
CA GLY A 141 2.45 -4.86 -17.21
C GLY A 141 2.73 -5.29 -15.77
N GLN A 142 3.31 -4.43 -14.93
CA GLN A 142 3.49 -4.71 -13.49
C GLN A 142 2.23 -4.46 -12.68
#